data_AF-C3ZZ91-F1
#
_entry.id   AF-C3ZZ91-F1
#
_cell.length_a   1.000
_cell.length_b   1.000
_cell.length_c   1.000
_cell.angle_alpha   90.00
_cell.angle_beta   90.00
_cell.angle_gamma   90.00
#
_symmetry.space_group_name_H-M   'P 1'
#
loop_
_entity.id
_entity.type
_entity.pdbx_description
1 polymer ?
#
loop_
_entity_poly.entity_id
_entity_poly.type
_entity_poly.pdbx_seq_one_letter_code
_entity_poly.pdbx_strand_id
1 'polypeptide(L)' 'ECGVEVSARRDCGSPGITQAECLQRGCCFDSTTVNAIMCFYKRGGLSRSRN' A
#
# COMPACT_ATOMS: atom_id res chain seq x y z
N GLU A 1 7.95 6.67 -0.53
CA GLU A 1 6.64 7.31 -0.77
C GLU A 1 5.56 6.30 -1.11
N CYS A 2 4.34 6.55 -0.61
CA CYS A 2 3.13 5.78 -0.89
C CYS A 2 2.28 6.37 -2.05
N GLY A 3 2.85 7.27 -2.85
CA GLY A 3 2.18 7.94 -3.98
C GLY A 3 2.00 7.01 -5.19
N VAL A 4 1.28 5.91 -5.03
CA VAL A 4 0.90 5.02 -6.13
C VAL A 4 -0.54 5.31 -6.53
N GLU A 5 -0.70 5.70 -7.79
CA GLU A 5 -1.99 5.83 -8.49
C GLU A 5 -2.89 4.63 -8.23
N VAL A 6 -4.17 4.86 -7.93
CA VAL A 6 -5.16 3.81 -7.61
C VAL A 6 -5.17 2.69 -8.64
N SER A 7 -5.13 3.02 -9.92
CA SER A 7 -5.13 2.07 -11.03
C SER A 7 -3.82 1.27 -11.17
N ALA A 8 -2.72 1.77 -10.59
CA ALA A 8 -1.41 1.10 -10.58
C ALA A 8 -1.11 0.41 -9.23
N ARG A 9 -2.02 0.49 -8.25
CA ARG A 9 -1.91 -0.19 -6.97
C ARG A 9 -1.97 -1.71 -7.22
N ARG A 10 -1.00 -2.43 -6.69
CA ARG A 10 -1.06 -3.89 -6.59
C ARG A 10 -1.51 -4.28 -5.20
N ASP A 11 -2.33 -5.32 -5.10
CA ASP A 11 -2.79 -5.83 -3.82
C ASP A 11 -1.57 -6.24 -2.98
N CYS A 12 -1.40 -5.60 -1.84
CA CYS A 12 -0.44 -6.09 -0.85
C CYS A 12 -1.14 -6.92 0.22
N GLY A 13 -2.45 -6.73 0.42
CA GLY A 13 -3.23 -7.51 1.37
C GLY A 13 -4.66 -7.79 0.91
N SER A 14 -5.46 -8.33 1.82
CA SER A 14 -6.81 -8.80 1.54
C SER A 14 -7.78 -7.64 1.25
N PRO A 15 -8.80 -7.83 0.39
CA PRO A 15 -9.87 -6.86 0.24
C PRO A 15 -10.58 -6.68 1.60
N GLY A 16 -10.62 -5.45 2.11
CA GLY A 16 -11.16 -5.14 3.44
C GLY A 16 -10.17 -5.25 4.62
N ILE A 17 -8.87 -5.40 4.34
CA ILE A 17 -7.83 -5.34 5.37
C ILE A 17 -7.83 -3.98 6.09
N THR A 18 -7.54 -3.98 7.40
CA THR A 18 -7.45 -2.75 8.19
C THR A 18 -6.12 -2.03 7.96
N GLN A 19 -6.08 -0.73 8.30
CA GLN A 19 -4.85 0.06 8.23
C GLN A 19 -3.69 -0.59 8.99
N ALA A 20 -3.95 -1.05 10.21
CA ALA A 20 -2.94 -1.68 11.06
C ALA A 20 -2.33 -2.92 10.40
N GLU A 21 -3.17 -3.84 9.92
CA GLU A 21 -2.73 -5.06 9.25
C GLU A 21 -1.92 -4.77 7.97
N CYS A 22 -2.34 -3.76 7.19
CA CYS A 22 -1.60 -3.36 6.00
C CYS A 22 -0.22 -2.77 6.31
N LEU A 23 -0.14 -1.91 7.32
CA LEU A 23 1.12 -1.29 7.77
C LEU A 23 2.05 -2.32 8.42
N GLN A 24 1.51 -3.29 9.17
CA GLN A 24 2.29 -4.40 9.74
C GLN A 24 2.97 -5.25 8.67
N ARG A 25 2.36 -5.38 7.50
CA ARG A 25 2.95 -6.06 6.33
C ARG A 25 4.05 -5.24 5.64
N GLY A 26 4.26 -3.98 6.06
CA GLY A 26 5.25 -3.08 5.46
C GLY A 26 4.79 -2.42 4.16
N CYS A 27 3.48 -2.36 3.95
CA CYS A 27 2.85 -1.78 2.76
C CYS A 27 2.18 -0.44 3.05
N CYS A 28 1.60 0.16 2.01
CA CYS A 28 0.90 1.42 2.09
C CYS A 28 -0.61 1.18 2.22
N PHE A 29 -1.24 1.92 3.13
CA PHE A 29 -2.68 1.92 3.30
C PHE A 29 -3.27 3.27 2.89
N ASP A 30 -4.33 3.24 2.08
CA ASP A 30 -5.06 4.42 1.64
C ASP A 30 -6.57 4.20 1.84
N SER A 31 -7.15 4.96 2.77
CA SER A 31 -8.59 4.97 3.06
C SER A 31 -9.37 6.01 2.25
N THR A 32 -8.72 6.71 1.32
CA THR A 32 -9.37 7.78 0.54
C THR A 32 -10.24 7.23 -0.59
N THR A 33 -9.93 6.04 -1.10
CA THR A 33 -10.67 5.42 -2.20
C THR A 33 -11.47 4.21 -1.73
N VAL A 34 -12.78 4.36 -1.62
CA VAL A 34 -13.72 3.28 -1.30
C VAL A 34 -13.97 2.45 -2.56
N ASN A 35 -13.99 1.11 -2.45
CA ASN A 35 -14.05 0.14 -3.56
C ASN A 35 -12.75 -0.05 -4.38
N ALA A 36 -11.62 0.44 -3.90
CA ALA A 36 -10.31 0.16 -4.50
C ALA A 36 -9.37 -0.55 -3.52
N ILE A 37 -8.21 -0.97 -4.02
CA ILE A 37 -7.15 -1.57 -3.20
C ILE A 37 -6.66 -0.50 -2.21
N MET A 38 -7.10 -0.64 -0.95
CA MET A 38 -6.65 0.22 0.16
C MET A 38 -5.23 -0.15 0.57
N CYS A 39 -4.91 -1.45 0.61
CA CYS A 39 -3.58 -1.92 0.96
C CYS A 39 -2.77 -2.31 -0.27
N PHE A 40 -1.76 -1.51 -0.59
CA PHE A 40 -0.98 -1.67 -1.81
C PHE A 40 0.52 -1.57 -1.59
N TYR A 41 1.27 -2.16 -2.52
CA TYR A 41 2.72 -2.05 -2.52
C TYR A 41 3.17 -0.63 -2.88
N LYS A 42 4.08 -0.07 -2.08
CA LYS A 42 4.80 1.16 -2.47
C LYS A 42 5.56 0.95 -3.78
N ARG A 43 5.65 1.99 -4.60
CA ARG A 43 6.39 1.99 -5.88
C ARG A 43 7.90 1.74 -5.77
N GLY A 44 8.42 1.52 -4.56
CA GLY A 44 9.82 1.30 -4.27
C GLY A 44 10.02 0.28 -3.16
N GLY A 45 9.68 -0.98 -3.41
CA GLY A 45 10.24 -2.12 -2.66
C GLY A 45 11.76 -2.26 -2.78
N LEU A 46 12.44 -1.29 -3.42
CA LEU A 46 13.87 -1.24 -3.65
C LEU A 46 14.51 0.13 -3.31
N SER A 47 14.11 0.78 -2.21
CA SER A 47 14.88 1.91 -1.67
C SER A 47 15.07 1.82 -0.16
N ARG A 48 15.74 0.75 0.28
CA ARG A 48 16.71 0.90 1.36
C ARG A 48 18.06 1.16 0.73
N SER A 49 18.31 2.41 0.36
CA SER A 49 19.68 2.92 0.44
C SER A 49 19.65 3.95 1.57
N ARG A 50 19.88 3.46 2.79
CA ARG A 50 20.49 4.27 3.83
C ARG A 50 21.83 4.73 3.25
N ASN A 51 22.02 6.04 3.09
CA ASN A 51 23.35 6.61 3.26
C ASN A 51 23.40 7.12 4.70
#